data_AF-A0A2T6BVG1-F1
#
_entry.id   AF-A0A2T6BVG1-F1
#
_cell.length_a   1.000
_cell.length_b   1.000
_cell.length_c   1.000
_cell.angle_alpha   90.00
_cell.angle_beta   90.00
_cell.angle_gamma   90.00
#
_symmetry.space_group_name_H-M   'P 1'
#
loop_
_entity.id
_entity.type
_entity.pdbx_description
1 polymer ?
#
loop_
_entity_poly.entity_id
_entity_poly.type
_entity_poly.pdbx_seq_one_letter_code
_entity_poly.pdbx_strand_id
1 'polypeptide(L)'
;MKIEDDILIEKFLKNTLSDEERTSFMKRMASDTSFKEHVILEQQLLEVLGDNYWSFATNEKNARVVAYKKILESEETQQLKTTIAETLEQHKQQASQSSVKHAFSLSFILKVAAVFLIFCISVFWYFSSNTTIDYAAASKRAWDKNIGLDFALRSTSADTVKVSLEKALYYYSHQEYDSVLSTLKPYRDANHQYKDILLMRALAHYRLHYTKTAMTTLDSVAIHAPKIAKWYRGLMYLDQHKIEEASLFLELPSEANQEIKLKE
;
A
#
# COMPACT_ATOMS: atom_id res chain seq x y z
N MET A 1 -14.96 -16.65 1.94
CA MET A 1 -14.96 -16.82 3.40
C MET A 1 -15.94 -15.82 4.00
N LYS A 2 -16.51 -16.14 5.15
CA LYS A 2 -17.69 -15.49 5.73
C LYS A 2 -17.27 -14.79 7.03
N ILE A 3 -17.68 -13.53 7.22
CA ILE A 3 -17.38 -12.72 8.41
C ILE A 3 -17.88 -13.43 9.69
N GLU A 4 -18.94 -14.21 9.56
CA GLU A 4 -19.51 -15.00 10.65
C GLU A 4 -18.55 -16.06 11.19
N ASP A 5 -17.68 -16.62 10.33
CA ASP A 5 -16.69 -17.61 10.74
C ASP A 5 -15.55 -16.95 11.53
N ASP A 6 -15.09 -15.76 11.11
CA ASP A 6 -14.05 -14.99 11.80
C ASP A 6 -14.48 -14.64 13.24
N ILE A 7 -15.72 -14.17 13.41
CA ILE A 7 -16.29 -13.83 14.72
C ILE A 7 -16.39 -15.06 15.62
N LEU A 8 -16.76 -16.21 15.06
CA LEU A 8 -16.91 -17.45 15.81
C LEU A 8 -15.54 -17.99 16.28
N ILE A 9 -14.52 -17.91 15.42
CA ILE A 9 -13.14 -18.29 15.74
C ILE A 9 -12.56 -17.35 16.81
N GLU A 10 -12.77 -16.05 16.69
CA GLU A 10 -12.34 -15.07 17.69
C GLU A 10 -12.92 -15.39 19.07
N LYS A 11 -14.23 -15.62 19.15
CA LYS A 11 -14.90 -16.00 20.40
C LYS A 11 -14.38 -17.32 20.98
N PHE A 12 -14.06 -18.29 20.12
CA PHE A 12 -13.45 -19.54 20.56
C PHE A 12 -12.07 -19.32 21.19
N LEU A 13 -11.21 -18.55 20.52
CA LEU A 13 -9.84 -18.25 20.97
C LEU A 13 -9.83 -17.40 22.26
N LYS A 14 -10.81 -16.50 22.43
CA LYS A 14 -11.00 -15.71 23.67
C LYS A 14 -11.75 -16.47 24.78
N ASN A 15 -12.15 -17.71 24.55
CA ASN A 15 -12.90 -18.52 25.50
C ASN A 15 -14.24 -17.88 25.92
N THR A 16 -14.93 -17.22 24.99
CA THR A 16 -16.22 -16.52 25.21
C THR A 16 -17.42 -17.20 24.55
N LEU A 17 -17.26 -18.42 24.02
CA LEU A 17 -18.38 -19.21 23.49
C LEU A 17 -19.18 -19.88 24.60
N SER A 18 -20.49 -20.05 24.39
CA SER A 18 -21.31 -20.92 25.24
C SER A 18 -20.91 -22.40 25.08
N ASP A 19 -21.35 -23.26 26.00
CA ASP A 19 -21.05 -24.69 25.93
C ASP A 19 -21.70 -25.36 24.70
N GLU A 20 -22.89 -24.92 24.30
CA GLU A 20 -23.58 -25.39 23.09
C GLU A 20 -22.85 -24.93 21.81
N GLU A 21 -22.39 -23.68 21.77
CA GLU A 21 -21.63 -23.12 20.66
C GLU A 21 -20.27 -23.79 20.52
N ARG A 22 -19.58 -24.02 21.64
CA ARG A 22 -18.29 -24.72 21.69
C ARG A 22 -18.42 -26.16 21.19
N THR A 23 -19.48 -26.87 21.58
CA THR A 23 -19.73 -28.24 21.09
C THR A 23 -19.93 -28.27 19.58
N SER A 24 -20.71 -27.33 19.05
CA SER A 24 -20.94 -27.17 17.61
C SER A 24 -19.66 -26.78 16.85
N PHE A 25 -18.84 -25.92 17.45
CA PHE A 25 -17.54 -25.50 16.95
C PHE A 25 -16.56 -26.67 16.83
N MET A 26 -16.42 -27.46 17.89
CA MET A 26 -15.53 -28.64 17.91
C MET A 26 -15.97 -29.69 16.90
N LYS A 27 -17.29 -29.90 16.75
CA LYS A 27 -17.84 -30.80 15.72
C LYS A 27 -17.49 -30.32 14.32
N ARG A 28 -17.64 -29.02 14.03
CA ARG A 28 -17.26 -28.44 12.74
C ARG A 28 -15.76 -28.55 12.47
N MET A 29 -14.93 -28.29 13.48
CA MET A 29 -13.47 -28.41 13.39
C MET A 29 -13.00 -29.86 13.11
N ALA A 30 -13.79 -30.86 13.50
CA ALA A 30 -13.51 -32.26 13.21
C ALA A 30 -13.95 -32.69 11.79
N SER A 31 -15.00 -32.08 11.25
CA SER A 31 -15.57 -32.45 9.95
C SER A 31 -15.12 -31.59 8.78
N ASP A 32 -14.74 -30.34 9.03
CA ASP A 32 -14.42 -29.33 8.00
C ASP A 32 -12.93 -28.97 8.07
N THR A 33 -12.16 -29.54 7.14
CA THR A 33 -10.71 -29.32 7.04
C THR A 33 -10.36 -27.86 6.76
N SER A 34 -11.15 -27.17 5.92
CA SER A 34 -10.87 -25.77 5.57
C SER A 34 -11.10 -24.85 6.77
N PHE A 35 -12.17 -25.09 7.52
CA PHE A 35 -12.44 -24.37 8.77
C PHE A 35 -11.34 -24.64 9.82
N LYS A 36 -10.89 -25.88 9.95
CA LYS A 36 -9.79 -26.24 10.86
C LYS A 36 -8.48 -25.54 10.53
N GLU A 37 -8.10 -25.49 9.25
CA GLU A 37 -6.89 -24.78 8.81
C GLU A 37 -6.95 -23.29 9.13
N HIS A 38 -8.13 -22.68 8.98
CA HIS A 38 -8.36 -21.29 9.32
C HIS A 38 -8.24 -21.04 10.83
N VAL A 39 -8.83 -21.90 11.68
CA VAL A 39 -8.67 -21.81 13.15
C VAL A 39 -7.19 -21.87 13.54
N ILE A 40 -6.41 -22.77 12.93
CA ILE A 40 -4.98 -22.92 13.22
C ILE A 40 -4.22 -21.65 12.81
N LEU A 41 -4.53 -21.07 11.66
CA LEU A 41 -3.92 -19.83 11.20
C LEU A 41 -4.21 -18.68 12.18
N GLU A 42 -5.46 -18.49 12.58
CA GLU A 42 -5.83 -17.43 13.55
C GLU A 42 -5.19 -17.65 14.92
N GLN A 43 -5.05 -18.91 15.35
CA GLN A 43 -4.34 -19.23 16.59
C GLN A 43 -2.85 -18.87 16.51
N GLN A 44 -2.20 -19.17 15.38
CA GLN A 44 -0.79 -18.80 15.16
C GLN A 44 -0.60 -17.29 15.07
N LEU A 45 -1.53 -16.58 14.44
CA LEU A 45 -1.50 -15.12 14.36
C LEU A 45 -1.67 -14.50 15.75
N LEU A 46 -2.59 -15.02 16.57
CA LEU A 46 -2.77 -14.60 17.96
C LEU A 46 -1.52 -14.87 18.81
N GLU A 47 -0.86 -16.01 18.65
CA GLU A 47 0.37 -16.34 19.37
C GLU A 47 1.53 -15.39 19.02
N VAL A 48 1.65 -15.04 17.74
CA VAL A 48 2.74 -14.17 17.24
C VAL A 48 2.50 -12.70 17.56
N LEU A 49 1.25 -12.23 17.46
CA LEU A 49 0.91 -10.81 17.56
C LEU A 49 0.32 -10.41 18.92
N GLY A 50 -0.03 -11.39 19.76
CA GLY A 50 -0.57 -11.21 21.11
C GLY A 50 -1.90 -10.45 21.14
N ASP A 51 -2.21 -9.85 22.29
CA ASP A 51 -3.45 -9.08 22.51
C ASP A 51 -3.62 -7.87 21.57
N ASN A 52 -2.55 -7.46 20.88
CA ASN A 52 -2.58 -6.37 19.92
C ASN A 52 -3.23 -6.74 18.58
N TYR A 53 -3.32 -8.04 18.26
CA TYR A 53 -3.89 -8.57 17.01
C TYR A 53 -5.36 -8.17 16.81
N TRP A 54 -6.15 -8.17 17.89
CA TRP A 54 -7.59 -7.93 17.85
C TRP A 54 -7.98 -6.46 18.08
N SER A 55 -7.01 -5.53 18.08
CA SER A 55 -7.24 -4.11 18.42
C SER A 55 -7.89 -3.27 17.30
N PHE A 56 -8.39 -3.88 16.23
CA PHE A 56 -9.03 -3.16 15.12
C PHE A 56 -10.25 -2.31 15.53
N ALA A 57 -10.88 -2.61 16.67
CA ALA A 57 -12.04 -1.85 17.17
C ALA A 57 -11.73 -0.88 18.34
N THR A 58 -10.56 -0.97 18.99
CA THR A 58 -10.27 -0.23 20.24
C THR A 58 -8.88 0.41 20.28
N ASN A 59 -8.21 0.59 19.14
CA ASN A 59 -6.91 1.25 19.11
C ASN A 59 -7.04 2.79 19.20
N GLU A 60 -7.44 3.28 20.37
CA GLU A 60 -7.47 4.71 20.71
C GLU A 60 -6.07 5.36 20.71
N LYS A 61 -5.00 4.57 20.57
CA LYS A 61 -3.61 5.05 20.51
C LYS A 61 -3.10 5.23 19.08
N ASN A 62 -3.84 4.80 18.06
CA ASN A 62 -3.46 5.04 16.68
C ASN A 62 -3.72 6.51 16.32
N ALA A 63 -2.65 7.27 16.09
CA ALA A 63 -2.71 8.70 15.79
C ALA A 63 -3.64 9.04 14.61
N ARG A 64 -3.79 8.13 13.63
CA ARG A 64 -4.73 8.32 12.51
C ARG A 64 -6.18 8.15 12.95
N VAL A 65 -6.47 7.16 13.78
CA VAL A 65 -7.82 6.92 14.31
C VAL A 65 -8.27 8.08 15.20
N VAL A 66 -7.37 8.60 16.04
CA VAL A 66 -7.63 9.81 16.85
C VAL A 66 -7.85 11.03 15.97
N ALA A 67 -7.06 11.21 14.91
CA ALA A 67 -7.24 12.31 13.96
C ALA A 67 -8.59 12.22 13.23
N TYR A 68 -8.99 11.02 12.78
CA TYR A 68 -10.29 10.82 12.13
C TYR A 68 -11.46 11.04 13.09
N LYS A 69 -11.36 10.55 14.33
CA LYS A 69 -12.38 10.79 15.36
C LYS A 69 -12.54 12.28 15.64
N LYS A 70 -11.43 13.01 15.78
CA LYS A 70 -11.44 14.46 15.98
C LYS A 70 -12.08 15.22 14.80
N ILE A 71 -11.85 14.78 13.56
CA ILE A 71 -12.49 15.37 12.37
C ILE A 71 -13.99 15.07 12.39
N LEU A 72 -14.40 13.83 12.68
CA LEU A 72 -15.82 13.45 12.75
C LEU A 72 -16.59 14.18 13.87
N GLU A 73 -15.92 14.46 14.99
CA GLU A 73 -16.47 15.19 16.14
C GLU A 73 -16.33 16.73 15.98
N SER A 74 -15.69 17.21 14.91
CA SER A 74 -15.55 18.65 14.66
C SER A 74 -16.88 19.32 14.38
N GLU A 75 -16.99 20.59 14.78
CA GLU A 75 -18.19 21.40 14.60
C GLU A 75 -18.59 21.50 13.12
N GLU A 76 -17.60 21.63 12.22
CA GLU A 76 -17.80 21.66 10.76
C GLU A 76 -18.44 20.38 10.22
N THR A 77 -18.00 19.21 10.72
CA THR A 77 -18.54 17.92 10.27
C THR A 77 -19.93 17.67 10.85
N GLN A 78 -20.20 18.14 12.08
CA GLN A 78 -21.54 18.11 12.66
C GLN A 78 -22.50 19.05 11.92
N GLN A 79 -22.06 20.25 11.55
CA GLN A 79 -22.83 21.19 10.72
C GLN A 79 -23.10 20.64 9.32
N LEU A 80 -22.13 19.92 8.72
CA LEU A 80 -22.34 19.24 7.44
C LEU A 80 -23.39 18.13 7.59
N LYS A 81 -23.33 17.35 8.67
CA LYS A 81 -24.33 16.31 8.96
C LYS A 81 -25.73 16.89 9.13
N THR A 82 -25.88 18.01 9.83
CA THR A 82 -27.18 18.69 9.98
C THR A 82 -27.66 19.27 8.67
N THR A 83 -26.78 19.92 7.89
CA THR A 83 -27.12 20.45 6.56
C THR A 83 -27.58 19.35 5.59
N ILE A 84 -26.92 18.19 5.61
CA ILE A 84 -27.32 17.04 4.80
C ILE A 84 -28.67 16.48 5.28
N ALA A 85 -28.90 16.39 6.59
CA ALA A 85 -30.18 15.94 7.13
C ALA A 85 -31.32 16.91 6.77
N GLU A 86 -31.09 18.22 6.90
CA GLU A 86 -32.05 19.27 6.58
C GLU A 86 -32.38 19.31 5.09
N THR A 87 -31.37 19.20 4.21
CA THR A 87 -31.59 19.15 2.76
C THR A 87 -32.33 17.88 2.34
N LEU A 88 -32.08 16.73 2.97
CA LEU A 88 -32.84 15.50 2.73
C LEU A 88 -34.28 15.61 3.22
N GLU A 89 -34.53 16.23 4.38
CA GLU A 89 -35.88 16.48 4.87
C GLU A 89 -36.63 17.48 3.98
N GLN A 90 -35.98 18.56 3.54
CA GLN A 90 -36.56 19.53 2.60
C GLN A 90 -36.91 18.87 1.26
N HIS A 91 -36.06 18.00 0.73
CA HIS A 91 -36.36 17.24 -0.48
C HIS A 91 -37.52 16.26 -0.30
N LYS A 92 -37.66 15.65 0.88
CA LYS A 92 -38.76 14.74 1.22
C LYS A 92 -40.09 15.49 1.41
N GLN A 93 -40.04 16.71 1.96
CA GLN A 93 -41.20 17.59 2.10
C GLN A 93 -41.63 18.21 0.76
N GLN A 94 -40.70 18.60 -0.11
CA GLN A 94 -41.00 19.07 -1.47
C GLN A 94 -41.58 17.97 -2.37
N ALA A 95 -41.15 16.72 -2.21
CA ALA A 95 -41.77 15.58 -2.89
C ALA A 95 -43.22 15.31 -2.43
N SER A 96 -43.61 15.87 -1.27
CA SER A 96 -44.94 15.71 -0.67
C SER A 96 -45.87 16.92 -0.91
N GLN A 97 -45.35 18.04 -1.42
CA GLN A 97 -46.08 19.27 -1.71
C GLN A 97 -45.60 19.91 -3.03
N SER A 98 -46.02 19.36 -4.17
CA SER A 98 -46.03 20.14 -5.41
C SER A 98 -47.14 19.71 -6.37
N SER A 99 -48.38 20.09 -6.05
CA SER A 99 -49.23 20.65 -7.10
C SER A 99 -49.14 22.17 -6.92
N VAL A 100 -48.50 22.89 -7.83
CA VAL A 100 -48.88 24.22 -8.34
C VAL A 100 -47.85 24.62 -9.40
N LYS A 101 -48.39 25.07 -10.53
CA LYS A 101 -47.70 25.55 -11.74
C LYS A 101 -46.81 26.75 -11.44
N HIS A 102 -45.57 26.74 -11.91
CA HIS A 102 -44.87 27.96 -12.31
C HIS A 102 -44.04 27.71 -13.57
N ALA A 103 -44.43 28.36 -14.66
CA ALA A 103 -43.71 28.37 -15.92
C ALA A 103 -42.44 29.20 -15.75
N PHE A 104 -41.30 28.52 -15.54
CA PHE A 104 -39.98 29.11 -15.72
C PHE A 104 -39.51 28.81 -17.14
N SER A 105 -39.20 29.86 -17.90
CA SER A 105 -38.91 29.83 -19.33
C SER A 105 -37.73 28.90 -19.66
N LEU A 106 -38.04 27.75 -20.27
CA LEU A 106 -37.10 26.71 -20.73
C LEU A 106 -35.98 27.28 -21.64
N SER A 107 -36.23 28.43 -22.27
CA SER A 107 -35.31 29.09 -23.21
C SER A 107 -34.08 29.71 -22.54
N PHE A 108 -34.11 29.98 -21.23
CA PHE A 108 -32.96 30.52 -20.50
C PHE A 108 -31.99 29.41 -20.08
N ILE A 109 -32.52 28.26 -19.64
CA ILE A 109 -31.72 27.09 -19.22
C ILE A 109 -30.94 26.50 -20.41
N LEU A 110 -31.53 26.48 -21.60
CA LEU A 110 -30.86 25.96 -22.80
C LEU A 110 -29.64 26.79 -23.23
N LYS A 111 -29.71 28.12 -23.03
CA LYS A 111 -28.62 29.04 -23.42
C LYS A 111 -27.44 28.98 -22.44
N VAL A 112 -27.72 28.86 -21.15
CA VAL A 112 -26.69 28.73 -20.12
C VAL A 112 -25.98 27.37 -20.22
N ALA A 113 -26.72 26.29 -20.50
CA ALA A 113 -26.14 24.95 -20.68
C ALA A 113 -25.16 24.87 -21.86
N ALA A 114 -25.44 25.56 -22.98
CA ALA A 114 -24.57 25.55 -24.15
C ALA A 114 -23.21 26.24 -23.88
N VAL A 115 -23.23 27.38 -23.17
CA VAL A 115 -22.00 28.09 -22.79
C VAL A 115 -21.19 27.27 -21.78
N PHE A 116 -21.86 26.62 -20.84
CA PHE A 116 -21.22 25.73 -19.87
C PHE A 116 -20.59 24.50 -20.54
N LEU A 117 -21.24 23.92 -21.55
CA LEU A 117 -20.72 22.79 -22.31
C LEU A 117 -19.43 23.17 -23.07
N ILE A 118 -19.42 24.34 -23.72
CA ILE A 118 -18.23 24.84 -24.44
C ILE A 118 -17.09 25.13 -23.46
N PHE A 119 -17.40 25.68 -22.28
CA PHE A 119 -16.42 25.89 -21.21
C PHE A 119 -15.86 24.56 -20.68
N CYS A 120 -16.71 23.56 -20.40
CA CYS A 120 -16.26 22.25 -19.96
C CYS A 120 -15.40 21.53 -21.02
N ILE A 121 -15.76 21.62 -22.31
CA ILE A 121 -14.99 20.99 -23.40
C ILE A 121 -13.64 21.70 -23.59
N SER A 122 -13.60 23.03 -23.51
CA SER A 122 -12.35 23.79 -23.64
C SER A 122 -11.41 23.59 -22.45
N VAL A 123 -11.92 23.54 -21.22
CA VAL A 123 -11.13 23.21 -20.03
C VAL A 123 -10.63 21.76 -20.10
N PHE A 124 -11.45 20.82 -20.57
CA PHE A 124 -11.06 19.42 -20.73
C PHE A 124 -9.93 19.24 -21.77
N TRP A 125 -10.00 19.94 -22.91
CA TRP A 125 -8.92 19.92 -23.92
C TRP A 125 -7.64 20.61 -23.44
N TYR A 126 -7.75 21.69 -22.67
CA TYR A 126 -6.60 22.36 -22.08
C TYR A 126 -5.89 21.50 -21.01
N PHE A 127 -6.65 20.75 -20.21
CA PHE A 127 -6.07 19.80 -19.25
C PHE A 127 -5.53 18.51 -19.90
N SER A 128 -6.12 18.07 -21.01
CA SER A 128 -5.71 16.84 -21.73
C SER A 128 -4.41 17.01 -22.54
N SER A 129 -4.04 18.23 -22.92
CA SER A 129 -2.91 18.50 -23.82
C SER A 129 -1.54 18.68 -23.12
N ASN A 130 -1.47 18.65 -21.80
CA ASN A 130 -0.22 18.74 -21.03
C ASN A 130 0.09 17.46 -20.24
N THR A 131 0.08 16.31 -20.90
CA THR A 131 0.61 15.05 -20.34
C THR A 131 2.13 15.00 -20.48
N THR A 132 2.84 16.01 -19.97
CA THR A 132 4.28 15.85 -19.72
C THR A 132 4.45 14.69 -18.74
N ILE A 133 5.15 13.64 -19.16
CA ILE A 133 5.35 12.44 -18.36
C ILE A 133 6.12 12.82 -17.11
N ASP A 134 5.49 12.67 -15.96
CA ASP A 134 6.17 12.86 -14.67
C ASP A 134 7.01 11.61 -14.36
N TYR A 135 8.26 11.65 -14.83
CA TYR A 135 9.23 10.59 -14.56
C TYR A 135 9.55 10.44 -13.06
N ALA A 136 9.37 11.49 -12.25
CA ALA A 136 9.57 11.38 -10.80
C ALA A 136 8.44 10.57 -10.15
N ALA A 137 7.18 10.83 -10.53
CA ALA A 137 6.04 10.02 -10.08
C ALA A 137 6.11 8.58 -10.59
N ALA A 138 6.58 8.36 -11.83
CA ALA A 138 6.81 7.02 -12.36
C ALA A 138 7.95 6.28 -11.63
N SER A 139 9.07 6.98 -11.35
CA SER A 139 10.20 6.43 -10.58
C SER A 139 9.75 5.98 -9.18
N LYS A 140 9.00 6.84 -8.48
CA LYS A 140 8.49 6.53 -7.13
C LYS A 140 7.67 5.24 -7.11
N ARG A 141 6.71 5.11 -8.04
CA ARG A 141 5.91 3.87 -8.19
C ARG A 141 6.78 2.65 -8.48
N ALA A 142 7.84 2.81 -9.29
CA ALA A 142 8.74 1.73 -9.63
C ALA A 142 9.62 1.30 -8.44
N TRP A 143 10.06 2.23 -7.61
CA TRP A 143 10.76 1.93 -6.35
C TRP A 143 9.87 1.17 -5.36
N ASP A 144 8.58 1.50 -5.27
CA ASP A 144 7.63 0.85 -4.37
C ASP A 144 7.35 -0.62 -4.72
N LYS A 145 7.67 -1.05 -5.96
CA LYS A 145 7.54 -2.46 -6.37
C LYS A 145 8.50 -3.41 -5.64
N ASN A 146 9.54 -2.89 -4.97
CA ASN A 146 10.44 -3.66 -4.10
C ASN A 146 10.97 -4.96 -4.73
N ILE A 147 11.32 -4.94 -6.02
CA ILE A 147 11.74 -6.14 -6.76
C ILE A 147 12.98 -6.76 -6.09
N GLY A 148 12.88 -8.03 -5.70
CA GLY A 148 13.98 -8.74 -5.05
C GLY A 148 14.19 -8.42 -3.56
N LEU A 149 13.29 -7.66 -2.94
CA LEU A 149 13.26 -7.40 -1.49
C LEU A 149 12.20 -8.22 -0.74
N ASP A 150 11.40 -9.01 -1.48
CA ASP A 150 10.44 -9.95 -0.91
C ASP A 150 11.18 -11.25 -0.54
N PHE A 151 11.71 -11.29 0.68
CA PHE A 151 12.33 -12.48 1.23
C PHE A 151 11.20 -13.35 1.79
N ALA A 152 10.84 -14.44 1.11
CA ALA A 152 9.81 -15.37 1.62
C ALA A 152 10.22 -15.93 3.00
N LEU A 153 9.51 -15.50 4.03
CA LEU A 153 9.90 -15.60 5.43
C LEU A 153 9.16 -16.74 6.15
N ARG A 154 9.57 -17.99 5.87
CA ARG A 154 9.53 -19.05 6.90
C ARG A 154 10.91 -19.10 7.55
N SER A 155 11.11 -18.34 8.62
CA SER A 155 12.34 -18.34 9.40
C SER A 155 12.20 -19.38 10.51
N THR A 156 12.96 -20.47 10.44
CA THR A 156 13.27 -21.23 11.65
C THR A 156 14.46 -20.51 12.30
N SER A 157 14.39 -20.24 13.59
CA SER A 157 15.30 -19.38 14.38
C SER A 157 16.80 -19.75 14.35
N ALA A 158 17.21 -20.73 13.56
CA ALA A 158 18.59 -21.19 13.42
C ALA A 158 19.38 -20.50 12.29
N ASP A 159 18.73 -19.87 11.29
CA ASP A 159 19.45 -19.21 10.18
C ASP A 159 19.81 -17.76 10.52
N THR A 160 21.00 -17.58 11.09
CA THR A 160 21.53 -16.27 11.52
C THR A 160 21.67 -15.26 10.37
N VAL A 161 21.85 -15.69 9.12
CA VAL A 161 21.94 -14.80 7.96
C VAL A 161 20.55 -14.24 7.65
N LYS A 162 19.53 -15.10 7.66
CA LYS A 162 18.15 -14.72 7.39
C LYS A 162 17.63 -13.73 8.43
N VAL A 163 17.88 -13.98 9.71
CA VAL A 163 17.53 -13.05 10.80
C VAL A 163 18.21 -11.69 10.61
N SER A 164 19.47 -11.66 10.18
CA SER A 164 20.17 -10.40 9.91
C SER A 164 19.63 -9.66 8.70
N LEU A 165 19.16 -10.36 7.66
CA LEU A 165 18.49 -9.76 6.51
C LEU A 165 17.12 -9.18 6.88
N GLU A 166 16.34 -9.88 7.70
CA GLU A 166 15.08 -9.36 8.25
C GLU A 166 15.31 -8.07 9.02
N LYS A 167 16.32 -8.07 9.90
CA LYS A 167 16.71 -6.90 10.67
C LYS A 167 17.19 -5.76 9.78
N ALA A 168 17.95 -6.07 8.73
CA ALA A 168 18.39 -5.09 7.74
C ALA A 168 17.19 -4.50 6.96
N LEU A 169 16.20 -5.31 6.58
CA LEU A 169 14.99 -4.82 5.92
C LEU A 169 14.18 -3.91 6.85
N TYR A 170 14.08 -4.25 8.14
CA TYR A 170 13.49 -3.40 9.16
C TYR A 170 14.20 -2.04 9.23
N TYR A 171 15.53 -2.02 9.34
CA TYR A 171 16.27 -0.76 9.36
C TYR A 171 16.10 0.05 8.08
N TYR A 172 16.09 -0.61 6.92
CA TYR A 172 15.90 0.05 5.64
C TYR A 172 14.53 0.74 5.52
N SER A 173 13.45 0.08 5.99
CA SER A 173 12.10 0.66 5.98
C SER A 173 11.95 1.85 6.95
N HIS A 174 12.78 1.91 7.99
CA HIS A 174 12.86 3.02 8.94
C HIS A 174 13.92 4.07 8.55
N GLN A 175 14.49 3.99 7.34
CA GLN A 175 15.50 4.91 6.82
C GLN A 175 16.84 4.91 7.60
N GLU A 176 17.08 3.88 8.41
CA GLU A 176 18.31 3.70 9.17
C GLU A 176 19.39 2.99 8.34
N TYR A 177 19.85 3.62 7.25
CA TYR A 177 20.70 2.97 6.26
C TYR A 177 22.10 2.57 6.78
N ASP A 178 22.67 3.32 7.74
CA ASP A 178 23.92 2.92 8.39
C ASP A 178 23.76 1.65 9.24
N SER A 179 22.60 1.46 9.87
CA SER A 179 22.24 0.24 10.60
C SER A 179 22.13 -0.96 9.67
N VAL A 180 21.60 -0.76 8.45
CA VAL A 180 21.58 -1.78 7.38
C VAL A 180 23.01 -2.24 7.07
N LEU A 181 23.90 -1.29 6.76
CA LEU A 181 25.27 -1.59 6.39
C LEU A 181 26.02 -2.28 7.53
N SER A 182 25.84 -1.81 8.77
CA SER A 182 26.48 -2.37 9.96
C SER A 182 26.01 -3.80 10.25
N THR A 183 24.71 -4.04 10.14
CA THR A 183 24.10 -5.37 10.35
C THR A 183 24.60 -6.37 9.32
N LEU A 184 24.72 -5.95 8.06
CA LEU A 184 25.12 -6.84 6.98
C LEU A 184 26.64 -7.00 6.85
N LYS A 185 27.46 -6.09 7.37
CA LYS A 185 28.94 -6.06 7.25
C LYS A 185 29.67 -7.39 7.51
N PRO A 186 29.26 -8.25 8.47
CA PRO A 186 29.94 -9.51 8.74
C PRO A 186 29.84 -10.52 7.59
N TYR A 187 28.80 -10.45 6.76
CA TYR A 187 28.53 -11.43 5.71
C TYR A 187 29.25 -11.06 4.41
N ARG A 188 30.47 -11.59 4.23
CA ARG A 188 31.33 -11.29 3.07
C ARG A 188 31.40 -12.43 2.07
N ASP A 189 31.09 -13.64 2.51
CA ASP A 189 31.24 -14.84 1.69
C ASP A 189 29.96 -15.15 0.92
N ALA A 190 30.15 -15.77 -0.25
CA ALA A 190 29.05 -16.24 -1.07
C ALA A 190 28.27 -17.34 -0.34
N ASN A 191 27.03 -17.03 0.00
CA ASN A 191 26.02 -17.94 0.53
C ASN A 191 24.72 -17.81 -0.31
N HIS A 192 23.71 -18.62 0.00
CA HIS A 192 22.46 -18.61 -0.76
C HIS A 192 21.76 -17.23 -0.78
N GLN A 193 21.89 -16.48 0.31
CA GLN A 193 21.31 -15.14 0.49
C GLN A 193 22.28 -14.00 0.12
N TYR A 194 23.45 -14.30 -0.45
CA TYR A 194 24.49 -13.30 -0.67
C TYR A 194 24.08 -12.24 -1.69
N LYS A 195 23.30 -12.64 -2.70
CA LYS A 195 22.69 -11.70 -3.66
C LYS A 195 21.83 -10.65 -2.94
N ASP A 196 21.10 -11.05 -1.90
CA ASP A 196 20.14 -10.21 -1.17
C ASP A 196 20.89 -9.28 -0.22
N ILE A 197 21.96 -9.78 0.40
CA ILE A 197 22.92 -8.98 1.18
C ILE A 197 23.54 -7.88 0.30
N LEU A 198 24.03 -8.25 -0.88
CA LEU A 198 24.64 -7.30 -1.82
C LEU A 198 23.63 -6.26 -2.28
N LEU A 199 22.40 -6.68 -2.61
CA LEU A 199 21.34 -5.77 -3.00
C LEU A 199 21.04 -4.75 -1.90
N MET A 200 20.77 -5.22 -0.68
CA MET A 200 20.48 -4.34 0.46
C MET A 200 21.62 -3.35 0.75
N ARG A 201 22.87 -3.78 0.65
CA ARG A 201 24.03 -2.87 0.78
C ARG A 201 24.06 -1.82 -0.33
N ALA A 202 23.82 -2.22 -1.58
CA ALA A 202 23.81 -1.29 -2.70
C ALA A 202 22.73 -0.21 -2.53
N LEU A 203 21.52 -0.61 -2.13
CA LEU A 203 20.41 0.30 -1.92
C LEU A 203 20.67 1.23 -0.72
N ALA A 204 21.19 0.71 0.39
CA ALA A 204 21.56 1.53 1.55
C ALA A 204 22.67 2.55 1.20
N HIS A 205 23.72 2.12 0.47
CA HIS A 205 24.75 3.04 -0.02
C HIS A 205 24.17 4.13 -0.91
N TYR A 206 23.21 3.80 -1.78
CA TYR A 206 22.58 4.79 -2.65
C TYR A 206 21.78 5.82 -1.85
N ARG A 207 20.99 5.37 -0.87
CA ARG A 207 20.22 6.26 0.01
C ARG A 207 21.09 7.16 0.88
N LEU A 208 22.31 6.72 1.21
CA LEU A 208 23.36 7.52 1.86
C LEU A 208 24.15 8.40 0.90
N HIS A 209 23.71 8.56 -0.36
CA HIS A 209 24.38 9.33 -1.41
C HIS A 209 25.79 8.82 -1.79
N TYR A 210 26.15 7.59 -1.40
CA TYR A 210 27.35 6.90 -1.85
C TYR A 210 27.13 6.21 -3.20
N THR A 211 26.70 6.99 -4.20
CA THR A 211 26.24 6.49 -5.52
C THR A 211 27.28 5.62 -6.22
N LYS A 212 28.57 6.00 -6.17
CA LYS A 212 29.64 5.21 -6.79
C LYS A 212 29.73 3.81 -6.17
N THR A 213 29.74 3.76 -4.83
CA THR A 213 29.78 2.51 -4.08
C THR A 213 28.54 1.66 -4.33
N ALA A 214 27.37 2.28 -4.38
CA ALA A 214 26.12 1.61 -4.73
C ALA A 214 26.18 0.95 -6.11
N MET A 215 26.66 1.68 -7.12
CA MET A 215 26.80 1.17 -8.49
C MET A 215 27.80 0.01 -8.57
N THR A 216 28.96 0.12 -7.93
CA THR A 216 29.94 -0.98 -7.87
C THR A 216 29.40 -2.19 -7.13
N THR A 217 28.60 -1.98 -6.08
CA THR A 217 27.94 -3.08 -5.36
C THR A 217 26.88 -3.75 -6.24
N LEU A 218 26.11 -2.98 -7.03
CA LEU A 218 25.17 -3.52 -8.02
C LEU A 218 25.86 -4.35 -9.10
N ASP A 219 27.09 -4.01 -9.51
CA ASP A 219 27.85 -4.85 -10.44
C ASP A 219 28.10 -6.25 -9.87
N SER A 220 28.27 -6.37 -8.55
CA SER A 220 28.36 -7.67 -7.86
C SER A 220 27.01 -8.38 -7.79
N VAL A 221 25.91 -7.63 -7.59
CA VAL A 221 24.55 -8.20 -7.68
C VAL A 221 24.28 -8.76 -9.07
N ALA A 222 24.79 -8.13 -10.12
CA ALA A 222 24.55 -8.55 -11.50
C ALA A 222 25.09 -9.96 -11.82
N ILE A 223 26.12 -10.41 -11.09
CA ILE A 223 26.68 -11.77 -11.22
C ILE A 223 25.64 -12.83 -10.84
N HIS A 224 24.81 -12.55 -9.83
CA HIS A 224 23.85 -13.52 -9.27
C HIS A 224 22.41 -13.23 -9.68
N ALA A 225 22.08 -11.97 -9.96
CA ALA A 225 20.73 -11.49 -10.24
C ALA A 225 20.75 -10.33 -11.26
N PRO A 226 21.12 -10.61 -12.53
CA PRO A 226 21.34 -9.59 -13.55
C PRO A 226 20.10 -8.71 -13.80
N LYS A 227 18.90 -9.30 -13.80
CA LYS A 227 17.65 -8.54 -13.98
C LYS A 227 17.38 -7.55 -12.85
N ILE A 228 17.65 -7.96 -11.61
CA ILE A 228 17.47 -7.11 -10.42
C ILE A 228 18.49 -5.97 -10.43
N ALA A 229 19.76 -6.27 -10.74
CA ALA A 229 20.79 -5.24 -10.85
C ALA A 229 20.47 -4.23 -11.96
N LYS A 230 20.01 -4.71 -13.12
CA LYS A 230 19.59 -3.88 -14.27
C LYS A 230 18.43 -2.95 -13.88
N TRP A 231 17.42 -3.48 -13.18
CA TRP A 231 16.29 -2.71 -12.66
C TRP A 231 16.73 -1.54 -11.78
N TYR A 232 17.46 -1.83 -10.69
CA TYR A 232 17.86 -0.79 -9.74
C TYR A 232 18.88 0.19 -10.33
N ARG A 233 19.76 -0.24 -11.22
CA ARG A 233 20.67 0.67 -11.94
C ARG A 233 19.89 1.67 -12.77
N GLY A 234 18.88 1.21 -13.51
CA GLY A 234 17.99 2.08 -14.26
C GLY A 234 17.27 3.10 -13.38
N LEU A 235 16.73 2.66 -12.23
CA LEU A 235 16.05 3.55 -11.29
C LEU A 235 17.00 4.60 -10.68
N MET A 236 18.23 4.20 -10.32
CA MET A 236 19.22 5.13 -9.79
C MET A 236 19.66 6.19 -10.82
N TYR A 237 19.67 5.85 -12.12
CA TYR A 237 19.89 6.83 -13.20
C TYR A 237 18.68 7.76 -13.38
N LEU A 238 17.47 7.22 -13.30
CA LEU A 238 16.24 7.99 -13.40
C LEU A 238 16.14 9.04 -12.28
N ASP A 239 16.43 8.66 -11.03
CA ASP A 239 16.48 9.56 -9.87
C ASP A 239 17.58 10.65 -10.01
N GLN A 240 18.63 10.37 -10.78
CA GLN A 240 19.68 11.34 -11.13
C GLN A 240 19.32 12.22 -12.34
N HIS A 241 18.09 12.14 -12.86
CA HIS A 241 17.64 12.83 -14.07
C HIS A 241 18.44 12.45 -15.34
N LYS A 242 19.08 11.29 -15.33
CA LYS A 242 19.87 10.72 -16.43
C LYS A 242 19.00 9.79 -17.27
N ILE A 243 18.10 10.41 -18.04
CA ILE A 243 17.03 9.71 -18.77
C ILE A 243 17.60 8.79 -19.86
N GLU A 244 18.62 9.26 -20.58
CA GLU A 244 19.26 8.48 -21.65
C GLU A 244 19.90 7.21 -21.08
N GLU A 245 20.66 7.34 -20.00
CA GLU A 245 21.29 6.21 -19.33
C GLU A 245 20.26 5.27 -18.69
N ALA A 246 19.19 5.80 -18.11
CA ALA A 246 18.09 5.00 -17.58
C ALA A 246 17.41 4.15 -18.69
N SER A 247 17.25 4.72 -19.90
CA SER A 247 16.60 4.06 -21.04
C SER A 247 17.41 2.88 -21.63
N LEU A 248 18.68 2.76 -21.26
CA LEU A 248 19.50 1.57 -21.58
C LEU A 248 19.04 0.34 -20.79
N PHE A 249 18.46 0.56 -19.61
CA PHE A 249 18.10 -0.50 -18.66
C PHE A 249 16.58 -0.68 -18.54
N LEU A 250 15.82 0.40 -18.72
CA LEU A 250 14.40 0.45 -18.49
C LEU A 250 13.65 0.86 -19.76
N GLU A 251 12.46 0.29 -19.93
CA GLU A 251 11.44 0.83 -20.80
C GLU A 251 10.72 1.94 -20.03
N LEU A 252 10.98 3.18 -20.45
CA LEU A 252 10.35 4.35 -19.87
C LEU A 252 8.96 4.54 -20.49
N PRO A 253 7.96 4.95 -19.70
CA PRO A 253 6.62 5.19 -20.21
C PRO A 253 6.63 6.27 -21.29
N SER A 254 5.83 6.07 -22.34
CA SER A 254 5.52 7.08 -23.36
C SER A 254 4.20 7.80 -23.09
N GLU A 255 3.43 7.32 -22.10
CA GLU A 255 2.15 7.88 -21.66
C GLU A 255 2.06 7.87 -20.13
N ALA A 256 1.29 8.81 -19.54
CA ALA A 256 1.25 9.00 -18.08
C ALA A 256 0.74 7.78 -17.27
N ASN A 257 -0.09 6.94 -17.90
CA ASN A 257 -0.67 5.73 -17.31
C ASN A 257 0.26 4.50 -17.44
N GLN A 258 1.34 4.58 -18.21
CA GLN A 258 2.25 3.47 -18.40
C GLN A 258 3.23 3.34 -17.23
N GLU A 259 3.61 2.10 -16.93
CA GLU A 259 4.58 1.80 -15.88
C GLU A 259 5.97 1.60 -16.46
N ILE A 260 6.98 1.94 -15.66
CA ILE A 260 8.37 1.58 -15.96
C ILE A 260 8.49 0.05 -15.96
N LYS A 261 9.10 -0.49 -17.02
CA LYS A 261 9.40 -1.92 -17.16
C LYS A 261 10.90 -2.14 -17.35
N LEU A 262 11.34 -3.37 -17.06
CA LEU A 262 12.70 -3.75 -17.39
C LEU A 262 12.81 -3.96 -18.90
N LYS A 263 13.82 -3.38 -19.52
CA LYS A 263 14.12 -3.63 -20.93
C LYS A 263 14.69 -5.04 -21.08
N GLU A 264 14.08 -5.85 -21.94
CA GLU A 264 14.54 -7.22 -22.21
C GLU A 264 15.98 -7.24 -22.75
#